data_AF-A0A5R9GPV1-F1
#
_entry.id   AF-A0A5R9GPV1-F1
#
_cell.length_a   1.000
_cell.length_b   1.000
_cell.length_c   1.000
_cell.angle_alpha   90.00
_cell.angle_beta   90.00
_cell.angle_gamma   90.00
#
_symmetry.space_group_name_H-M   'P 1'
#
loop_
_entity.id
_entity.type
_entity.pdbx_description
1 polymer ?
#
loop_
_entity_poly.entity_id
_entity_poly.type
_entity_poly.pdbx_seq_one_letter_code
_entity_poly.pdbx_strand_id
1 'polypeptide(L)' 'MAIHQTISNYLDAVEKSAGIEARSATELEYRGGRSFFLKRSDDRHGQIVDMGNLTLMTRQLQAAA' A
#
# COMPACT_ATOMS: atom_id res chain seq x y z
N MET A 1 8.08 -11.49 -9.51
CA MET A 1 7.00 -10.77 -10.24
C MET A 1 5.81 -10.43 -9.34
N ALA A 2 5.25 -11.37 -8.57
CA ALA A 2 4.06 -11.12 -7.74
C ALA A 2 4.19 -9.95 -6.73
N ILE A 3 5.32 -9.83 -6.03
CA ILE A 3 5.55 -8.78 -5.01
C ILE A 3 5.48 -7.36 -5.61
N HIS A 4 6.17 -7.13 -6.74
CA HIS A 4 6.13 -5.83 -7.43
C HIS A 4 4.72 -5.48 -7.90
N GLN A 5 3.96 -6.47 -8.38
CA GLN A 5 2.57 -6.25 -8.76
C GLN A 5 1.70 -5.88 -7.55
N THR A 6 1.89 -6.53 -6.40
CA THR A 6 1.16 -6.19 -5.17
C THR A 6 1.46 -4.76 -4.72
N ILE A 7 2.73 -4.35 -4.76
CA ILE A 7 3.13 -2.98 -4.42
C ILE A 7 2.51 -1.97 -5.38
N SER A 8 2.60 -2.22 -6.70
CA SER A 8 1.99 -1.34 -7.71
C SER A 8 0.48 -1.22 -7.49
N ASN A 9 -0.21 -2.35 -7.33
CA ASN A 9 -1.66 -2.37 -7.13
C ASN A 9 -2.08 -1.55 -5.90
N TYR A 10 -1.33 -1.63 -4.81
CA TYR A 10 -1.61 -0.85 -3.62
C TYR A 10 -1.38 0.65 -3.86
N LEU A 11 -0.22 1.03 -4.43
CA LEU A 11 0.09 2.44 -4.69
C LEU A 11 -0.87 3.08 -5.71
N ASP A 12 -1.27 2.33 -6.73
CA ASP A 12 -2.25 2.79 -7.72
C ASP A 12 -3.65 2.93 -7.08
N ALA A 13 -4.01 2.06 -6.13
CA ALA A 13 -5.26 2.21 -5.38
C ALA A 13 -5.24 3.43 -4.44
N VAL A 14 -4.10 3.71 -3.80
CA VAL A 14 -3.91 4.93 -3.00
C VAL A 14 -4.07 6.17 -3.88
N GLU A 15 -3.44 6.21 -5.06
CA GLU A 15 -3.57 7.34 -5.98
C GLU A 15 -5.01 7.56 -6.42
N LYS A 16 -5.73 6.49 -6.77
CA LYS A 16 -7.13 6.61 -7.19
C LYS A 16 -8.05 7.10 -6.07
N SER A 17 -7.81 6.66 -4.83
CA SER A 17 -8.66 6.98 -3.68
C SER A 17 -8.36 8.35 -3.08
N ALA A 18 -7.08 8.75 -3.01
CA ALA A 18 -6.64 9.93 -2.26
C ALA A 18 -5.76 10.91 -3.07
N GLY A 19 -5.50 10.61 -4.35
CA GLY A 19 -4.74 11.47 -5.26
C GLY A 19 -3.22 11.20 -5.27
N ILE A 20 -2.54 11.87 -6.21
CA ILE A 20 -1.11 11.68 -6.46
C ILE A 20 -0.22 12.14 -5.29
N GLU A 21 -0.68 13.11 -4.50
CA GLU A 21 0.02 13.55 -3.29
C GLU A 21 0.09 12.44 -2.23
N ALA A 22 -1.04 11.76 -1.99
CA ALA A 22 -1.10 10.65 -1.05
C ALA A 22 -0.23 9.47 -1.50
N ARG A 23 -0.21 9.15 -2.81
CA ARG A 23 0.70 8.16 -3.37
C ARG A 23 2.17 8.55 -3.12
N SER A 24 2.53 9.80 -3.40
CA SER A 24 3.91 10.27 -3.28
C SER A 24 4.41 10.30 -1.83
N ALA A 25 3.51 10.53 -0.88
CA ALA A 25 3.80 10.50 0.55
C ALA A 25 3.66 9.09 1.17
N THR A 26 3.30 8.07 0.38
CA THR A 26 3.18 6.69 0.84
C THR A 26 4.45 5.90 0.52
N GLU A 27 5.09 5.35 1.54
CA GLU A 27 6.24 4.47 1.42
C GLU A 27 5.79 3.01 1.58
N LEU A 28 6.12 2.16 0.60
CA LEU A 28 5.81 0.73 0.63
C LEU A 28 7.03 -0.09 0.19
N GLU A 29 7.60 -0.85 1.11
CA GLU A 29 8.82 -1.64 0.89
C GLU A 29 8.61 -3.10 1.25
N TYR A 30 9.09 -4.02 0.41
CA TYR A 30 9.11 -5.44 0.73
C TYR A 30 10.25 -5.75 1.71
N ARG A 31 9.93 -6.42 2.83
CA ARG A 31 10.89 -6.76 3.90
C ARG A 31 11.28 -8.24 3.94
N GLY A 32 10.77 -9.06 3.02
CA GLY A 32 11.03 -10.50 3.00
C GLY A 32 9.81 -11.36 3.37
N GLY A 33 9.82 -12.62 2.94
CA GLY A 33 8.72 -13.56 3.16
C GLY A 33 7.40 -13.04 2.60
N ARG A 34 6.44 -12.76 3.49
CA ARG A 34 5.13 -12.18 3.15
C ARG A 34 4.93 -10.80 3.77
N SER A 35 6.00 -10.14 4.22
CA SER A 35 5.94 -8.91 5.01
C SER A 35 6.37 -7.68 4.21
N PHE A 36 5.67 -6.58 4.47
CA PHE A 36 5.87 -5.28 3.85
C PHE A 36 5.94 -4.23 4.94
N PHE A 37 6.84 -3.27 4.78
CA PHE A 37 6.79 -2.03 5.52
C PHE A 37 5.90 -1.05 4.75
N LEU A 38 4.88 -0.53 5.42
CA LEU A 38 3.94 0.44 4.87
C LEU A 38 3.90 1.67 5.77
N LYS A 39 4.11 2.85 5.20
CA LYS A 39 3.89 4.14 5.85
C LYS A 39 3.03 4.97 4.93
N ARG A 40 1.79 5.24 5.36
CA ARG A 40 0.84 6.04 4.58
C ARG A 40 1.09 7.53 4.80
N SER A 41 0.52 8.35 3.92
CA SER A 41 0.60 9.81 4.03
C SER A 41 -0.02 10.38 5.31
N ASP A 42 -1.03 9.70 5.86
CA ASP A 42 -1.75 10.07 7.08
C ASP A 42 -1.18 9.41 8.36
N ASP A 43 -0.26 8.45 8.21
CA ASP A 43 0.34 7.73 9.33
C ASP A 43 1.65 8.41 9.75
N ARG A 44 1.76 8.76 11.04
CA ARG A 44 3.02 9.29 11.62
C ARG A 44 4.12 8.24 11.70
N HIS A 45 3.77 6.96 11.75
CA HIS A 45 4.71 5.84 11.89
C HIS A 45 4.41 4.77 10.85
N GLY A 46 5.46 4.22 10.25
CA GLY A 46 5.30 3.05 9.38
C GLY A 46 5.02 1.78 10.18
N GLN A 47 4.32 0.84 9.57
CA GLN A 47 3.92 -0.43 10.14
C GLN A 47 4.35 -1.60 9.26
N ILE A 48 4.51 -2.77 9.89
CA ILE A 48 4.73 -4.01 9.16
C ILE A 48 3.38 -4.66 8.90
N VAL A 49 3.05 -4.88 7.63
CA VAL A 49 1.84 -5.56 7.19
C VAL A 49 2.20 -6.81 6.39
N ASP A 50 1.40 -7.86 6.51
CA ASP A 50 1.54 -9.02 5.65
C ASP A 50 0.84 -8.83 4.30
N MET A 51 1.14 -9.70 3.34
CA MET A 51 0.58 -9.68 1.99
C MET A 51 -0.95 -9.78 1.96
N GLY A 52 -1.55 -10.53 2.88
CA GLY A 52 -3.00 -10.69 2.99
C GLY A 52 -3.65 -9.38 3.42
N ASN A 53 -3.10 -8.75 4.47
CA ASN A 53 -3.55 -7.44 4.94
C ASN A 53 -3.37 -6.37 3.85
N LEU A 54 -2.21 -6.33 3.18
CA LEU A 54 -1.97 -5.39 2.10
C LEU A 54 -2.99 -5.55 0.97
N THR A 55 -3.32 -6.79 0.58
CA THR A 55 -4.33 -7.08 -0.44
C THR A 55 -5.73 -6.63 -0.01
N LEU A 56 -6.08 -6.84 1.26
CA LEU A 56 -7.36 -6.41 1.82
C LEU A 56 -7.47 -4.88 1.83
N MET A 57 -6.42 -4.18 2.26
CA MET A 57 -6.34 -2.72 2.22
C MET A 57 -6.47 -2.19 0.79
N THR A 58 -5.80 -2.80 -0.20
CA THR A 58 -5.94 -2.45 -1.62
C THR A 58 -7.40 -2.53 -2.07
N ARG A 59 -8.11 -3.63 -1.73
CA ARG A 59 -9.52 -3.80 -2.11
C ARG A 59 -10.43 -2.76 -1.45
N GLN A 60 -10.17 -2.41 -0.19
CA GLN A 60 -10.94 -1.38 0.51
C GLN A 60 -10.74 0.00 -0.14
N LEU A 61 -9.51 0.36 -0.50
CA LEU A 61 -9.23 1.61 -1.21
C LEU A 61 -9.91 1.64 -2.58
N GLN A 62 -9.88 0.53 -3.32
CA GLN A 62 -10.53 0.43 -4.63
C GLN A 62 -12.07 0.48 -4.55
N ALA A 63 -12.66 0.01 -3.46
CA ALA A 63 -14.11 0.07 -3.26
C ALA A 63 -14.59 1.46 -2.81
N ALA A 64 -13.69 2.28 -2.26
CA ALA A 64 -13.98 3.64 -1.79
C ALA A 64 -13.70 4.74 -2.84
N ALA A 65 -13.08 4.39 -3.97
CA ALA A 65 -12.76 5.28 -5.09
C ALA A 65 -13.80 5.17 -6.20
#